data_AF-A0A7V0ZLZ5-F1
#
_entry.id   AF-A0A7V0ZLZ5-F1
#
_cell.length_a   1.000
_cell.length_b   1.000
_cell.length_c   1.000
_cell.angle_alpha   90.00
_cell.angle_beta   90.00
_cell.angle_gamma   90.00
#
_symmetry.space_group_name_H-M   'P 1'
#
loop_
_entity.id
_entity.type
_entity.pdbx_description
1 polymer ?
#
loop_
_entity_poly.entity_id
_entity_poly.type
_entity_poly.pdbx_seq_one_letter_code
_entity_poly.pdbx_strand_id
1 'polypeptide(L)'
;MQLPDNWASGLYTSDWTTLDDSLKKFDRELERDRLSLAVDARLSERWRMETSLSYEEKQGHGDVGGAIYTDAASGDAALMRSPVDYRTTELDLGLSYEGDRLHLDGHLAYSDFDNKDDLLTWQNPYSSFGPNVRYPDGDGGLGLAPDNDQVSGRLTGHYIFSSTTRLQFDGSYAVASQDQNYADYTVNPALTVTEPVPRNDYDGEVATSTVNTRLLLRPMAKLNAELFYKLRDRDYDANRDGYLYVRGDGGDQPRSALTVYNTNHDLTSQIAGAKASYRLPLRSKLSFEYEYEKVKRRNAAVEKTEEDRYTLGYRIQPWSNFSARMHLQYADRAANTYKWDQSYYALLDTELINATPDTQRYINHPQLKQYYMANRERWEGKVDLSYLPTARWNLNLNMLYRDDDYDQSKLGLTESKWGHVNFSASYVASDTLSGSVYAGYDVYEGDQTSRAFRGGQEKNAFDIYPPLPQASDPQQNWDIDATDTSMTLGANLQWQIAPDLELNLDYSYVDTKGEQDYSTRPGGSVVASDLPDVDTRLHQFEASGVWHMRDNLSVQLDYQFYSYKTNDWAWKSVQADTIGKVLTFGQDNPNEDIHYVGASVIYRWQ
;
A
#
# COMPACT_ATOMS: atom_id res chain seq x y z
N MET A 1 -23.35 13.63 -11.92
CA MET A 1 -22.82 14.85 -12.55
C MET A 1 -23.49 15.04 -13.90
N GLN A 2 -23.90 16.26 -14.24
CA GLN A 2 -24.59 16.57 -15.49
C GLN A 2 -23.76 17.54 -16.32
N LEU A 3 -23.69 17.32 -17.63
CA LEU A 3 -23.01 18.21 -18.56
C LEU A 3 -23.93 19.41 -18.88
N PRO A 4 -23.39 20.53 -19.40
CA PRO A 4 -24.21 21.65 -19.82
C PRO A 4 -25.19 21.27 -20.95
N ASP A 5 -26.38 21.86 -20.98
CA ASP A 5 -27.41 21.58 -22.00
C ASP A 5 -26.90 21.80 -23.45
N ASN A 6 -25.91 22.69 -23.64
CA ASN A 6 -25.29 23.00 -24.91
C ASN A 6 -24.02 22.17 -25.20
N TRP A 7 -23.76 21.10 -24.47
CA TRP A 7 -22.58 20.25 -24.66
C TRP A 7 -22.50 19.69 -26.09
N ALA A 8 -21.37 19.95 -26.75
CA ALA A 8 -21.07 19.44 -28.07
C ALA A 8 -20.22 18.17 -27.98
N SER A 9 -20.88 17.02 -27.89
CA SER A 9 -20.23 15.71 -27.80
C SER A 9 -19.59 15.26 -29.13
N GLY A 10 -18.61 14.35 -29.03
CA GLY A 10 -17.97 13.67 -30.16
C GLY A 10 -17.35 12.34 -29.76
N LEU A 11 -16.63 11.69 -30.67
CA LEU A 11 -16.02 10.37 -30.40
C LEU A 11 -14.73 10.49 -29.61
N TYR A 12 -14.02 11.60 -29.78
CA TYR A 12 -12.80 11.91 -29.05
C TYR A 12 -12.96 13.20 -28.27
N THR A 13 -12.18 13.35 -27.22
CA THR A 13 -12.15 14.58 -26.41
C THR A 13 -11.85 15.83 -27.23
N SER A 14 -11.01 15.73 -28.26
CA SER A 14 -10.69 16.83 -29.18
C SER A 14 -11.86 17.27 -30.08
N ASP A 15 -12.95 16.50 -30.14
CA ASP A 15 -14.15 16.87 -30.89
C ASP A 15 -15.05 17.83 -30.08
N TRP A 16 -14.79 18.00 -28.77
CA TRP A 16 -15.67 18.72 -27.85
C TRP A 16 -15.46 20.23 -27.89
N THR A 17 -16.08 20.88 -28.87
CA THR A 17 -15.92 22.33 -29.10
C THR A 17 -16.36 23.23 -27.94
N THR A 18 -17.13 22.71 -26.98
CA THR A 18 -17.58 23.44 -25.79
C THR A 18 -16.83 23.07 -24.52
N LEU A 19 -15.77 22.23 -24.59
CA LEU A 19 -15.06 21.73 -23.42
C LEU A 19 -14.45 22.87 -22.59
N ASP A 20 -13.64 23.72 -23.21
CA ASP A 20 -12.92 24.80 -22.52
C ASP A 20 -13.87 25.73 -21.75
N ASP A 21 -15.01 26.08 -22.37
CA ASP A 21 -16.05 26.92 -21.75
C ASP A 21 -16.80 26.20 -20.61
N SER A 22 -16.76 24.87 -20.58
CA SER A 22 -17.45 24.02 -19.60
C SER A 22 -16.57 23.62 -18.41
N LEU A 23 -15.24 23.74 -18.53
CA LEU A 23 -14.30 23.38 -17.48
C LEU A 23 -14.48 24.27 -16.24
N LYS A 24 -14.60 23.63 -15.08
CA LYS A 24 -14.66 24.30 -13.78
C LYS A 24 -13.52 23.81 -12.90
N LYS A 25 -12.87 24.75 -12.23
CA LYS A 25 -11.90 24.44 -11.19
C LYS A 25 -12.60 23.84 -9.98
N PHE A 26 -11.95 22.89 -9.33
CA PHE A 26 -12.35 22.35 -8.05
C PHE A 26 -11.09 22.04 -7.23
N ASP A 27 -11.23 22.09 -5.92
CA ASP A 27 -10.15 21.75 -4.99
C ASP A 27 -10.29 20.28 -4.56
N ARG A 28 -9.14 19.59 -4.49
CA ARG A 28 -9.01 18.23 -3.98
C ARG A 28 -8.59 18.31 -2.52
N GLU A 29 -9.58 18.46 -1.65
CA GLU A 29 -9.38 18.63 -0.21
C GLU A 29 -10.21 17.58 0.56
N LEU A 30 -9.64 17.12 1.67
CA LEU A 30 -10.29 16.22 2.62
C LEU A 30 -10.11 16.78 4.02
N GLU A 31 -11.22 17.09 4.68
CA GLU A 31 -11.30 17.55 6.05
C GLU A 31 -11.74 16.41 6.98
N ARG A 32 -11.24 16.40 8.21
CA ARG A 32 -11.59 15.42 9.24
C ARG A 32 -11.87 16.12 10.54
N ASP A 33 -13.07 15.92 11.06
CA ASP A 33 -13.50 16.37 12.38
C ASP A 33 -13.68 15.17 13.29
N ARG A 34 -12.88 15.10 14.37
CA ARG A 34 -12.93 14.00 15.31
C ARG A 34 -13.26 14.47 16.72
N LEU A 35 -14.30 13.87 17.29
CA LEU A 35 -14.62 13.96 18.72
C LEU A 35 -14.26 12.65 19.40
N SER A 36 -13.55 12.71 20.52
CA SER A 36 -13.21 11.53 21.31
C SER A 36 -13.42 11.74 22.80
N LEU A 37 -13.79 10.65 23.48
CA LEU A 37 -13.87 10.54 24.92
C LEU A 37 -13.05 9.32 25.34
N ALA A 38 -12.12 9.52 26.27
CA ALA A 38 -11.37 8.44 26.87
C ALA A 38 -11.51 8.46 28.39
N VAL A 39 -11.68 7.29 29.00
CA VAL A 39 -11.73 7.10 30.45
C VAL A 39 -10.68 6.08 30.84
N ASP A 40 -9.83 6.46 31.78
CA ASP A 40 -8.84 5.59 32.42
C ASP A 40 -9.18 5.48 33.90
N ALA A 41 -9.37 4.25 34.38
CA ALA A 41 -9.71 3.98 35.75
C ALA A 41 -8.83 2.86 36.32
N ARG A 42 -8.06 3.19 37.37
CA ARG A 42 -7.38 2.20 38.20
C ARG A 42 -8.39 1.59 39.19
N LEU A 43 -8.90 0.40 38.87
CA LEU A 43 -9.87 -0.32 39.70
C LEU A 43 -9.26 -0.87 41.00
N SER A 44 -7.97 -1.24 40.95
CA SER A 44 -7.19 -1.66 42.13
C SER A 44 -5.69 -1.49 41.89
N GLU A 45 -4.85 -1.93 42.83
CA GLU A 45 -3.40 -1.90 42.62
C GLU A 45 -2.94 -2.67 41.37
N ARG A 46 -3.70 -3.71 40.97
CA ARG A 46 -3.36 -4.65 39.90
C ARG A 46 -4.28 -4.61 38.69
N TRP A 47 -5.39 -3.89 38.76
CA TRP A 47 -6.38 -3.84 37.68
C TRP A 47 -6.57 -2.41 37.20
N ARG A 48 -6.48 -2.23 35.89
CA ARG A 48 -6.79 -0.99 35.20
C ARG A 48 -7.80 -1.26 34.10
N MET A 49 -8.76 -0.36 33.99
CA MET A 49 -9.74 -0.34 32.92
C MET A 49 -9.48 0.91 32.10
N GLU A 50 -9.52 0.75 30.79
CA GLU A 50 -9.52 1.86 29.84
C GLU A 50 -10.69 1.70 28.88
N THR A 51 -11.26 2.81 28.47
CA THR A 51 -12.26 2.83 27.41
C THR A 51 -12.09 4.08 26.60
N SER A 52 -12.26 3.94 25.28
CA SER A 52 -12.32 5.08 24.38
C SER A 52 -13.51 4.94 23.44
N LEU A 53 -14.16 6.07 23.18
CA LEU A 53 -15.18 6.22 22.16
C LEU A 53 -14.75 7.38 21.28
N SER A 54 -14.77 7.19 19.97
CA SER A 54 -14.59 8.29 19.02
C SER A 54 -15.58 8.25 17.89
N TYR A 55 -15.88 9.44 17.42
CA TYR A 55 -16.68 9.71 16.25
C TYR A 55 -15.89 10.63 15.33
N GLU A 56 -15.68 10.21 14.08
CA GLU A 56 -15.00 10.98 13.04
C GLU A 56 -15.96 11.22 11.88
N GLU A 57 -16.08 12.49 11.46
CA GLU A 57 -16.65 12.85 10.17
C GLU A 57 -15.51 13.22 9.22
N LYS A 58 -15.51 12.64 8.02
CA LYS A 58 -14.55 12.96 6.97
C LYS A 58 -15.28 13.42 5.73
N GLN A 59 -15.08 14.67 5.35
CA GLN A 59 -15.79 15.30 4.24
C GLN A 59 -14.80 15.87 3.22
N GLY A 60 -15.19 15.90 1.94
CA GLY A 60 -14.40 16.50 0.89
C GLY A 60 -14.49 15.74 -0.42
N HIS A 61 -13.43 15.82 -1.22
CA HIS A 61 -13.44 15.28 -2.58
C HIS A 61 -12.12 14.65 -2.98
N GLY A 62 -12.19 13.41 -3.44
CA GLY A 62 -11.11 12.71 -4.12
C GLY A 62 -11.24 12.81 -5.64
N ASP A 63 -10.42 12.01 -6.32
CA ASP A 63 -10.47 11.77 -7.74
C ASP A 63 -10.76 10.30 -8.06
N VAL A 64 -11.46 10.07 -9.15
CA VAL A 64 -11.74 8.72 -9.65
C VAL A 64 -11.85 8.74 -11.17
N GLY A 65 -11.37 7.67 -11.81
CA GLY A 65 -11.62 7.42 -13.23
C GLY A 65 -12.86 6.54 -13.39
N GLY A 66 -13.90 7.07 -14.03
CA GLY A 66 -15.03 6.28 -14.52
C GLY A 66 -14.88 6.04 -16.00
N ALA A 67 -15.35 4.89 -16.49
CA ALA A 67 -15.32 4.57 -17.92
C ALA A 67 -16.62 3.93 -18.35
N ILE A 68 -17.09 4.32 -19.54
CA ILE A 68 -18.18 3.65 -20.23
C ILE A 68 -17.59 2.74 -21.31
N TYR A 69 -17.93 1.45 -21.27
CA TYR A 69 -17.31 0.46 -22.14
C TYR A 69 -18.13 -0.82 -22.28
N THR A 70 -18.03 -1.50 -23.42
CA THR A 70 -18.62 -2.84 -23.61
C THR A 70 -17.59 -3.97 -23.48
N ASP A 71 -16.31 -3.63 -23.64
CA ASP A 71 -15.16 -4.51 -23.47
C ASP A 71 -13.88 -3.70 -23.14
N ALA A 72 -12.78 -4.40 -22.88
CA ALA A 72 -11.51 -3.77 -22.53
C ALA A 72 -10.83 -2.99 -23.67
N ALA A 73 -11.36 -3.02 -24.91
CA ALA A 73 -10.80 -2.33 -26.07
C ALA A 73 -11.56 -1.05 -26.44
N SER A 74 -12.71 -0.79 -25.82
CA SER A 74 -13.67 0.25 -26.20
C SER A 74 -13.96 1.26 -25.09
N GLY A 75 -13.01 1.46 -24.16
CA GLY A 75 -13.21 2.34 -23.01
C GLY A 75 -13.20 3.83 -23.35
N ASP A 76 -14.31 4.50 -23.03
CA ASP A 76 -14.45 5.95 -23.02
C ASP A 76 -14.40 6.43 -21.56
N ALA A 77 -13.28 7.00 -21.14
CA ALA A 77 -13.03 7.33 -19.74
C ALA A 77 -13.15 8.83 -19.43
N ALA A 78 -13.47 9.14 -18.18
CA ALA A 78 -13.43 10.48 -17.62
C ALA A 78 -12.89 10.45 -16.20
N LEU A 79 -11.92 11.33 -15.91
CA LEU A 79 -11.51 11.64 -14.56
C LEU A 79 -12.56 12.58 -13.94
N MET A 80 -12.99 12.24 -12.74
CA MET A 80 -14.09 12.88 -12.05
C MET A 80 -13.76 13.11 -10.58
N ARG A 81 -14.39 14.14 -10.03
CA ARG A 81 -14.36 14.45 -8.60
C ARG A 81 -15.24 13.43 -7.86
N SER A 82 -14.64 12.57 -7.04
CA SER A 82 -15.39 11.63 -6.19
C SER A 82 -15.77 12.32 -4.88
N PRO A 83 -17.05 12.31 -4.45
CA PRO A 83 -17.41 12.77 -3.11
C PRO A 83 -16.81 11.84 -2.04
N VAL A 84 -16.53 12.41 -0.88
CA VAL A 84 -16.15 11.70 0.34
C VAL A 84 -16.99 12.31 1.46
N ASP A 85 -17.94 11.56 2.01
CA ASP A 85 -18.70 11.92 3.21
C ASP A 85 -18.84 10.65 4.08
N TYR A 86 -17.82 10.44 4.91
CA TYR A 86 -17.70 9.25 5.75
C TYR A 86 -17.94 9.59 7.21
N ARG A 87 -18.57 8.66 7.92
CA ARG A 87 -18.79 8.70 9.36
C ARG A 87 -18.25 7.42 9.94
N THR A 88 -17.39 7.53 10.94
CA THR A 88 -16.82 6.37 11.60
C THR A 88 -17.01 6.49 13.11
N THR A 89 -17.62 5.46 13.70
CA THR A 89 -17.72 5.30 15.14
C THR A 89 -16.79 4.18 15.60
N GLU A 90 -15.95 4.45 16.58
CA GLU A 90 -15.05 3.45 17.18
C GLU A 90 -15.27 3.40 18.68
N LEU A 91 -15.38 2.19 19.23
CA LEU A 91 -15.44 1.92 20.66
C LEU A 91 -14.34 0.90 21.01
N ASP A 92 -13.54 1.19 22.03
CA ASP A 92 -12.57 0.27 22.63
C ASP A 92 -12.82 0.13 24.14
N LEU A 93 -12.78 -1.11 24.61
CA LEU A 93 -12.91 -1.50 26.01
C LEU A 93 -11.70 -2.37 26.40
N GLY A 94 -10.78 -1.79 27.16
CA GLY A 94 -9.57 -2.42 27.67
C GLY A 94 -9.66 -2.78 29.15
N LEU A 95 -9.18 -3.96 29.51
CA LEU A 95 -8.99 -4.40 30.89
C LEU A 95 -7.61 -5.06 31.02
N SER A 96 -6.76 -4.49 31.87
CA SER A 96 -5.43 -5.00 32.14
C SER A 96 -5.25 -5.43 33.59
N TYR A 97 -4.48 -6.50 33.74
CA TYR A 97 -4.06 -7.08 35.01
C TYR A 97 -2.53 -7.08 35.10
N GLU A 98 -2.00 -6.47 36.15
CA GLU A 98 -0.57 -6.41 36.45
C GLU A 98 -0.28 -7.12 37.78
N GLY A 99 0.36 -8.28 37.71
CA GLY A 99 0.87 -9.01 38.87
C GLY A 99 2.36 -9.34 38.74
N ASP A 100 2.97 -9.84 39.82
CA ASP A 100 4.44 -10.03 39.88
C ASP A 100 5.02 -10.94 38.79
N ARG A 101 4.24 -11.91 38.31
CA ARG A 101 4.66 -12.89 37.28
C ARG A 101 3.78 -12.91 36.05
N LEU A 102 2.56 -12.43 36.16
CA LEU A 102 1.54 -12.51 35.12
C LEU A 102 1.08 -11.09 34.81
N HIS A 103 1.20 -10.72 33.54
CA HIS A 103 0.57 -9.51 33.02
C HIS A 103 -0.35 -9.93 31.89
N LEU A 104 -1.58 -9.44 31.93
CA LEU A 104 -2.60 -9.69 30.93
C LEU A 104 -3.23 -8.36 30.54
N ASP A 105 -3.56 -8.24 29.27
CA ASP A 105 -4.16 -7.06 28.69
C ASP A 105 -5.16 -7.53 27.64
N GLY A 106 -6.44 -7.26 27.89
CA GLY A 106 -7.54 -7.72 27.06
C GLY A 106 -8.33 -6.53 26.54
N HIS A 107 -8.58 -6.52 25.22
CA HIS A 107 -9.35 -5.49 24.54
C HIS A 107 -10.52 -6.09 23.79
N LEU A 108 -11.64 -5.38 23.80
CA LEU A 108 -12.76 -5.56 22.88
C LEU A 108 -12.94 -4.25 22.13
N ALA A 109 -12.99 -4.32 20.80
CA ALA A 109 -13.19 -3.16 19.95
C ALA A 109 -14.36 -3.38 18.98
N TYR A 110 -15.07 -2.30 18.70
CA TYR A 110 -16.12 -2.21 17.69
C TYR A 110 -15.84 -0.99 16.80
N SER A 111 -16.01 -1.16 15.50
CA SER A 111 -15.90 -0.10 14.50
C SER A 111 -17.09 -0.18 13.56
N ASP A 112 -17.66 0.97 13.23
CA ASP A 112 -18.79 1.13 12.32
C ASP A 112 -18.41 2.22 11.33
N PHE A 113 -18.45 1.91 10.04
CA PHE A 113 -18.15 2.81 8.93
C PHE A 113 -19.40 2.99 8.06
N ASP A 114 -19.80 4.23 7.90
CA ASP A 114 -20.98 4.66 7.13
C ASP A 114 -20.55 5.70 6.10
N ASN A 115 -20.82 5.42 4.82
CA ASN A 115 -20.58 6.32 3.70
C ASN A 115 -21.92 6.86 3.20
N LYS A 116 -22.08 8.19 3.22
CA LYS A 116 -23.35 8.83 2.86
C LYS A 116 -23.69 8.76 1.38
N ASP A 117 -22.69 8.51 0.52
CA ASP A 117 -22.87 8.35 -0.92
C ASP A 117 -22.60 6.90 -1.33
N ASP A 118 -23.63 6.19 -1.78
CA ASP A 118 -23.50 4.80 -2.27
C ASP A 118 -22.91 4.72 -3.68
N LEU A 119 -23.12 5.77 -4.47
CA LEU A 119 -22.98 5.72 -5.92
C LEU A 119 -22.57 7.08 -6.49
N LEU A 120 -21.52 7.06 -7.32
CA LEU A 120 -21.16 8.19 -8.18
C LEU A 120 -21.79 8.00 -9.56
N THR A 121 -22.62 8.95 -9.97
CA THR A 121 -23.23 8.96 -11.31
C THR A 121 -22.69 10.09 -12.18
N TRP A 122 -22.60 9.89 -13.48
CA TRP A 122 -22.23 10.92 -14.45
C TRP A 122 -22.90 10.71 -15.80
N GLN A 123 -23.21 11.82 -16.49
CA GLN A 123 -23.68 11.77 -17.86
C GLN A 123 -22.51 11.48 -18.82
N ASN A 124 -22.73 10.61 -19.81
CA ASN A 124 -21.73 10.27 -20.80
C ASN A 124 -21.37 11.48 -21.69
N PRO A 125 -20.13 11.97 -21.70
CA PRO A 125 -19.74 13.10 -22.56
C PRO A 125 -19.50 12.70 -24.02
N TYR A 126 -19.38 11.41 -24.32
CA TYR A 126 -19.01 10.90 -25.64
C TYR A 126 -20.24 10.59 -26.51
N SER A 127 -20.06 10.68 -27.84
CA SER A 127 -21.04 10.24 -28.84
C SER A 127 -20.87 8.78 -29.27
N SER A 128 -20.09 7.98 -28.53
CA SER A 128 -19.86 6.56 -28.82
C SER A 128 -21.04 5.69 -28.38
N PHE A 129 -21.07 4.43 -28.83
CA PHE A 129 -22.10 3.43 -28.52
C PHE A 129 -23.49 3.72 -29.13
N GLY A 130 -24.51 2.98 -28.67
CA GLY A 130 -25.88 3.10 -29.15
C GLY A 130 -26.59 4.39 -28.70
N PRO A 131 -27.78 4.70 -29.25
CA PRO A 131 -28.53 5.90 -28.90
C PRO A 131 -28.88 6.01 -27.41
N ASN A 132 -29.00 4.87 -26.70
CA ASN A 132 -29.32 4.82 -25.28
C ASN A 132 -28.10 5.04 -24.35
N VAL A 133 -26.90 5.14 -24.91
CA VAL A 133 -25.64 5.21 -24.14
C VAL A 133 -24.84 6.46 -24.50
N ARG A 134 -24.93 6.93 -25.74
CA ARG A 134 -24.27 8.16 -26.15
C ARG A 134 -24.93 9.39 -25.52
N TYR A 135 -24.20 10.49 -25.45
CA TYR A 135 -24.75 11.80 -25.10
C TYR A 135 -25.98 12.15 -25.98
N PRO A 136 -27.07 12.71 -25.43
CA PRO A 136 -27.26 13.14 -24.04
C PRO A 136 -27.90 12.08 -23.11
N ASP A 137 -28.31 10.94 -23.65
CA ASP A 137 -29.22 10.01 -22.96
C ASP A 137 -28.50 8.95 -22.11
N GLY A 138 -27.17 8.85 -22.22
CA GLY A 138 -26.40 7.88 -21.46
C GLY A 138 -25.87 8.40 -20.13
N ASP A 139 -25.96 7.56 -19.11
CA ASP A 139 -25.37 7.77 -17.79
C ASP A 139 -24.46 6.59 -17.43
N GLY A 140 -23.42 6.88 -16.66
CA GLY A 140 -22.53 5.89 -16.04
C GLY A 140 -22.64 5.94 -14.52
N GLY A 141 -22.43 4.79 -13.88
CA GLY A 141 -22.47 4.60 -12.43
C GLY A 141 -21.22 3.91 -11.91
N LEU A 142 -20.77 4.33 -10.73
CA LEU A 142 -19.65 3.71 -10.02
C LEU A 142 -20.00 3.59 -8.54
N GLY A 143 -20.05 2.36 -8.03
CA GLY A 143 -20.25 2.11 -6.60
C GLY A 143 -19.11 2.68 -5.77
N LEU A 144 -19.44 3.31 -4.65
CA LEU A 144 -18.48 3.87 -3.71
C LEU A 144 -18.16 2.88 -2.59
N ALA A 145 -17.35 3.30 -1.61
CA ALA A 145 -16.99 2.43 -0.48
C ALA A 145 -18.26 2.08 0.31
N PRO A 146 -18.60 0.80 0.50
CA PRO A 146 -19.81 0.44 1.19
C PRO A 146 -19.68 0.52 2.71
N ASP A 147 -20.81 0.70 3.37
CA ASP A 147 -20.99 0.59 4.81
C ASP A 147 -20.51 -0.78 5.30
N ASN A 148 -19.79 -0.80 6.41
CA ASN A 148 -19.29 -2.03 7.03
C ASN A 148 -19.04 -1.83 8.52
N ASP A 149 -19.09 -2.93 9.26
CA ASP A 149 -18.73 -2.94 10.67
C ASP A 149 -17.69 -4.01 10.98
N GLN A 150 -17.03 -3.85 12.12
CA GLN A 150 -16.08 -4.83 12.63
C GLN A 150 -16.19 -4.94 14.14
N VAL A 151 -16.29 -6.18 14.63
CA VAL A 151 -16.10 -6.52 16.05
C VAL A 151 -14.78 -7.28 16.21
N SER A 152 -13.99 -6.93 17.21
CA SER A 152 -12.74 -7.64 17.50
C SER A 152 -12.46 -7.80 18.98
N GLY A 153 -11.74 -8.87 19.31
CA GLY A 153 -11.20 -9.12 20.63
C GLY A 153 -9.71 -9.45 20.53
N ARG A 154 -8.92 -8.94 21.47
CA ARG A 154 -7.48 -9.22 21.58
C ARG A 154 -7.11 -9.51 23.02
N LEU A 155 -6.22 -10.47 23.21
CA LEU A 155 -5.61 -10.78 24.48
C LEU A 155 -4.11 -10.85 24.32
N THR A 156 -3.40 -9.98 25.02
CA THR A 156 -1.94 -9.99 25.09
C THR A 156 -1.47 -10.21 26.52
N GLY A 157 -0.26 -10.73 26.66
CA GLY A 157 0.28 -10.93 27.98
C GLY A 157 1.61 -11.65 28.01
N HIS A 158 2.10 -11.79 29.22
CA HIS A 158 3.27 -12.61 29.47
C HIS A 158 3.22 -13.25 30.85
N TYR A 159 3.84 -14.42 30.94
CA TYR A 159 4.02 -15.15 32.18
C TYR A 159 5.48 -15.46 32.44
N ILE A 160 5.96 -15.12 33.63
CA ILE A 160 7.32 -15.37 34.11
C ILE A 160 7.30 -16.67 34.91
N PHE A 161 7.72 -17.77 34.30
CA PHE A 161 7.87 -19.05 35.00
C PHE A 161 9.02 -19.01 36.01
N SER A 162 10.13 -18.39 35.63
CA SER A 162 11.34 -18.25 36.45
C SER A 162 12.19 -17.06 35.96
N SER A 163 13.31 -16.79 36.61
CA SER A 163 14.28 -15.77 36.14
C SER A 163 14.93 -16.10 34.79
N THR A 164 14.74 -17.33 34.28
CA THR A 164 15.34 -17.82 33.02
C THR A 164 14.30 -18.23 31.99
N THR A 165 13.00 -18.21 32.30
CA THR A 165 11.94 -18.69 31.40
C THR A 165 10.74 -17.76 31.46
N ARG A 166 10.37 -17.18 30.30
CA ARG A 166 9.21 -16.30 30.14
C ARG A 166 8.45 -16.67 28.87
N LEU A 167 7.14 -16.79 28.97
CA LEU A 167 6.25 -16.90 27.82
C LEU A 167 5.61 -15.54 27.56
N GLN A 168 5.56 -15.14 26.29
CA GLN A 168 4.80 -14.01 25.80
C GLN A 168 3.80 -14.52 24.79
N PHE A 169 2.59 -13.98 24.81
CA PHE A 169 1.56 -14.33 23.84
C PHE A 169 0.72 -13.11 23.50
N ASP A 170 0.17 -13.12 22.29
CA ASP A 170 -0.69 -12.09 21.72
C ASP A 170 -1.61 -12.80 20.72
N GLY A 171 -2.90 -12.81 20.99
CA GLY A 171 -3.90 -13.40 20.10
C GLY A 171 -5.06 -12.45 19.87
N SER A 172 -5.58 -12.45 18.65
CA SER A 172 -6.75 -11.65 18.28
C SER A 172 -7.72 -12.44 17.41
N TYR A 173 -8.99 -12.05 17.47
CA TYR A 173 -10.05 -12.51 16.59
C TYR A 173 -10.89 -11.29 16.21
N ALA A 174 -11.11 -11.09 14.92
CA ALA A 174 -11.92 -10.00 14.39
C ALA A 174 -12.88 -10.55 13.34
N VAL A 175 -14.11 -10.05 13.31
CA VAL A 175 -15.09 -10.31 12.26
C VAL A 175 -15.47 -8.97 11.67
N ALA A 176 -15.21 -8.79 10.38
CA ALA A 176 -15.69 -7.65 9.61
C ALA A 176 -16.89 -8.12 8.77
N SER A 177 -17.98 -7.35 8.77
CA SER A 177 -19.21 -7.67 8.05
C SER A 177 -19.57 -6.55 7.08
N GLN A 178 -20.24 -6.89 5.99
CA GLN A 178 -20.76 -5.94 5.01
C GLN A 178 -22.11 -6.45 4.52
N ASP A 179 -23.17 -5.67 4.74
CA ASP A 179 -24.54 -6.00 4.34
C ASP A 179 -25.26 -4.85 3.59
N GLN A 180 -24.51 -3.85 3.09
CA GLN A 180 -25.09 -2.81 2.25
C GLN A 180 -25.81 -3.41 1.03
N ASN A 181 -26.99 -2.87 0.73
CA ASN A 181 -27.75 -3.25 -0.45
C ASN A 181 -26.95 -2.93 -1.73
N TYR A 182 -27.04 -3.83 -2.70
CA TYR A 182 -26.48 -3.57 -4.02
C TYR A 182 -27.17 -2.41 -4.72
N ALA A 183 -26.39 -1.66 -5.48
CA ALA A 183 -26.93 -0.86 -6.56
C ALA A 183 -27.47 -1.77 -7.68
N ASP A 184 -28.41 -1.24 -8.46
CA ASP A 184 -28.82 -1.89 -9.71
C ASP A 184 -27.61 -2.07 -10.64
N TYR A 185 -27.67 -3.05 -11.55
CA TYR A 185 -26.57 -3.32 -12.49
C TYR A 185 -26.18 -2.12 -13.36
N THR A 186 -27.08 -1.16 -13.53
CA THR A 186 -26.85 0.07 -14.30
C THR A 186 -27.69 1.20 -13.72
N VAL A 187 -27.13 2.40 -13.77
CA VAL A 187 -27.83 3.63 -13.40
C VAL A 187 -28.57 4.24 -14.60
N ASN A 188 -28.29 3.73 -15.80
CA ASN A 188 -28.87 4.20 -17.04
C ASN A 188 -30.22 3.51 -17.28
N PRO A 189 -31.35 4.24 -17.17
CA PRO A 189 -32.68 3.66 -17.29
C PRO A 189 -33.02 3.22 -18.72
N ALA A 190 -32.24 3.62 -19.72
CA ALA A 190 -32.45 3.25 -21.11
C ALA A 190 -31.82 1.89 -21.48
N LEU A 191 -31.07 1.27 -20.56
CA LEU A 191 -30.48 -0.05 -20.73
C LEU A 191 -31.39 -1.15 -20.20
N THR A 192 -31.39 -2.29 -20.89
CA THR A 192 -32.22 -3.44 -20.56
C THR A 192 -31.50 -4.36 -19.56
N VAL A 193 -32.11 -4.54 -18.40
CA VAL A 193 -31.74 -5.56 -17.41
C VAL A 193 -32.77 -6.68 -17.46
N THR A 194 -32.36 -7.86 -17.95
CA THR A 194 -33.21 -9.05 -18.08
C THR A 194 -33.15 -9.97 -16.86
N GLU A 195 -32.03 -9.98 -16.15
CA GLU A 195 -31.82 -10.72 -14.91
C GLU A 195 -31.41 -9.74 -13.80
N PRO A 196 -32.14 -9.66 -12.68
CA PRO A 196 -31.78 -8.77 -11.58
C PRO A 196 -30.53 -9.26 -10.84
N VAL A 197 -30.04 -8.45 -9.90
CA VAL A 197 -29.01 -8.89 -8.95
C VAL A 197 -29.46 -10.19 -8.23
N PRO A 198 -28.53 -11.12 -7.96
CA PRO A 198 -28.88 -12.44 -7.42
C PRO A 198 -29.43 -12.38 -5.99
N ARG A 199 -29.06 -11.34 -5.24
CA ARG A 199 -29.46 -11.04 -3.87
C ARG A 199 -29.64 -9.52 -3.72
N ASN A 200 -30.23 -9.07 -2.61
CA ASN A 200 -30.36 -7.65 -2.31
C ASN A 200 -29.05 -7.03 -1.82
N ASP A 201 -28.21 -7.83 -1.17
CA ASP A 201 -26.98 -7.45 -0.48
C ASP A 201 -25.91 -8.55 -0.65
N TYR A 202 -24.68 -8.22 -0.25
CA TYR A 202 -23.58 -9.19 -0.23
C TYR A 202 -23.64 -10.15 0.96
N ASP A 203 -24.05 -9.65 2.14
CA ASP A 203 -24.18 -10.45 3.38
C ASP A 203 -22.92 -11.29 3.62
N GLY A 204 -21.77 -10.62 3.56
CA GLY A 204 -20.45 -11.25 3.59
C GLY A 204 -19.67 -10.88 4.83
N GLU A 205 -19.03 -11.89 5.43
CA GLU A 205 -18.20 -11.77 6.62
C GLU A 205 -16.76 -12.21 6.35
N VAL A 206 -15.80 -11.57 7.01
CA VAL A 206 -14.41 -11.98 7.01
C VAL A 206 -13.91 -12.13 8.44
N ALA A 207 -13.69 -13.38 8.86
CA ALA A 207 -13.10 -13.69 10.15
C ALA A 207 -11.57 -13.69 10.03
N THR A 208 -10.89 -12.87 10.85
CA THR A 208 -9.44 -12.80 10.93
C THR A 208 -8.95 -13.23 12.31
N SER A 209 -8.15 -14.29 12.36
CA SER A 209 -7.52 -14.78 13.58
C SER A 209 -6.01 -14.54 13.54
N THR A 210 -5.43 -14.03 14.63
CA THR A 210 -3.98 -13.96 14.79
C THR A 210 -3.53 -14.60 16.09
N VAL A 211 -2.39 -15.28 16.06
CA VAL A 211 -1.73 -15.81 17.26
C VAL A 211 -0.23 -15.58 17.12
N ASN A 212 0.40 -14.96 18.11
CA ASN A 212 1.83 -14.74 18.21
C ASN A 212 2.29 -15.21 19.58
N THR A 213 3.13 -16.24 19.62
CA THR A 213 3.66 -16.79 20.87
C THR A 213 5.18 -16.82 20.84
N ARG A 214 5.82 -16.41 21.94
CA ARG A 214 7.27 -16.45 22.11
C ARG A 214 7.63 -17.06 23.47
N LEU A 215 8.47 -18.08 23.46
CA LEU A 215 9.08 -18.64 24.67
C LEU A 215 10.54 -18.19 24.76
N LEU A 216 10.82 -17.30 25.70
CA LEU A 216 12.14 -16.75 25.98
C LEU A 216 12.82 -17.58 27.06
N LEU A 217 14.00 -18.10 26.74
CA LEU A 217 14.79 -19.00 27.56
C LEU A 217 16.19 -18.45 27.78
N ARG A 218 16.73 -18.65 28.98
CA ARG A 218 18.13 -18.39 29.33
C ARG A 218 18.75 -19.66 29.93
N PRO A 219 19.00 -20.70 29.12
CA PRO A 219 19.50 -21.99 29.61
C PRO A 219 20.89 -21.88 30.25
N MET A 220 21.70 -20.90 29.85
CA MET A 220 23.00 -20.60 30.44
C MET A 220 23.17 -19.09 30.58
N ALA A 221 24.05 -18.63 31.48
CA ALA A 221 24.22 -17.19 31.75
C ALA A 221 24.52 -16.35 30.48
N LYS A 222 25.23 -16.93 29.50
CA LYS A 222 25.63 -16.28 28.25
C LYS A 222 24.76 -16.66 27.04
N LEU A 223 23.90 -17.67 27.17
CA LEU A 223 23.07 -18.17 26.08
C LEU A 223 21.61 -17.79 26.32
N ASN A 224 21.01 -17.09 25.37
CA ASN A 224 19.56 -16.89 25.31
C ASN A 224 19.02 -17.65 24.11
N ALA A 225 17.87 -18.29 24.27
CA ALA A 225 17.15 -18.96 23.21
C ALA A 225 15.71 -18.41 23.17
N GLU A 226 15.14 -18.34 21.98
CA GLU A 226 13.77 -17.93 21.74
C GLU A 226 13.14 -18.95 20.79
N LEU A 227 11.97 -19.45 21.14
CA LEU A 227 11.12 -20.23 20.25
C LEU A 227 9.88 -19.39 19.97
N PHE A 228 9.47 -19.30 18.70
CA PHE A 228 8.31 -18.50 18.34
C PHE A 228 7.42 -19.20 17.33
N TYR A 229 6.13 -18.87 17.41
CA TYR A 229 5.10 -19.30 16.48
C TYR A 229 4.17 -18.11 16.19
N LYS A 230 3.87 -17.89 14.91
CA LYS A 230 2.92 -16.90 14.43
C LYS A 230 1.91 -17.58 13.50
N LEU A 231 0.64 -17.25 13.66
CA LEU A 231 -0.46 -17.67 12.81
C LEU A 231 -1.25 -16.42 12.42
N ARG A 232 -1.57 -16.31 11.13
CA ARG A 232 -2.59 -15.41 10.61
C ARG A 232 -3.53 -16.24 9.75
N ASP A 233 -4.80 -16.24 10.10
CA ASP A 233 -5.84 -16.90 9.33
C ASP A 233 -6.91 -15.87 8.96
N ARG A 234 -7.35 -15.90 7.71
CA ARG A 234 -8.41 -15.04 7.18
C ARG A 234 -9.37 -15.93 6.41
N ASP A 235 -10.58 -16.05 6.91
CA ASP A 235 -11.63 -16.91 6.39
C ASP A 235 -12.78 -16.03 5.87
N TYR A 236 -13.15 -16.19 4.61
CA TYR A 236 -14.26 -15.46 4.00
C TYR A 236 -15.49 -16.33 4.03
N ASP A 237 -16.49 -15.90 4.80
CA ASP A 237 -17.84 -16.46 4.74
C ASP A 237 -18.71 -15.54 3.88
N ALA A 238 -18.87 -15.93 2.62
CA ALA A 238 -19.71 -15.23 1.67
C ALA A 238 -20.26 -16.22 0.66
N ASN A 239 -21.51 -16.02 0.27
CA ASN A 239 -22.16 -16.84 -0.74
C ASN A 239 -21.49 -16.63 -2.10
N ARG A 240 -21.37 -17.71 -2.87
CA ARG A 240 -20.88 -17.64 -4.25
C ARG A 240 -22.08 -17.48 -5.17
N ASP A 241 -22.27 -16.27 -5.66
CA ASP A 241 -23.38 -15.87 -6.51
C ASP A 241 -22.89 -15.50 -7.91
N GLY A 242 -23.79 -15.64 -8.90
CA GLY A 242 -23.54 -15.28 -10.28
C GLY A 242 -24.04 -13.88 -10.58
N TYR A 243 -23.18 -13.03 -11.13
CA TYR A 243 -23.46 -11.65 -11.50
C TYR A 243 -23.40 -11.51 -13.02
N LEU A 244 -24.55 -11.26 -13.62
CA LEU A 244 -24.66 -10.94 -15.04
C LEU A 244 -24.65 -9.41 -15.19
N TYR A 245 -23.54 -8.77 -14.83
CA TYR A 245 -23.49 -7.32 -14.76
C TYR A 245 -23.49 -6.64 -16.14
N VAL A 246 -24.07 -5.44 -16.20
CA VAL A 246 -23.91 -4.53 -17.33
C VAL A 246 -22.50 -3.98 -17.32
N ARG A 247 -21.75 -4.19 -18.41
CA ARG A 247 -20.35 -3.75 -18.49
C ARG A 247 -20.32 -2.25 -18.67
N GLY A 248 -19.75 -1.54 -17.69
CA GLY A 248 -19.48 -0.10 -17.73
C GLY A 248 -20.61 0.75 -18.30
N ASP A 249 -21.88 0.39 -18.06
CA ASP A 249 -23.05 1.08 -18.64
C ASP A 249 -22.99 1.28 -20.17
N GLY A 250 -22.21 0.46 -20.89
CA GLY A 250 -21.91 0.62 -22.31
C GLY A 250 -22.93 -0.01 -23.26
N GLY A 251 -23.89 -0.77 -22.72
CA GLY A 251 -24.92 -1.47 -23.48
C GLY A 251 -25.81 -2.35 -22.60
N ASP A 252 -26.78 -3.03 -23.20
CA ASP A 252 -27.68 -3.93 -22.46
C ASP A 252 -26.93 -5.06 -21.75
N GLN A 253 -27.61 -5.70 -20.79
CA GLN A 253 -27.09 -6.86 -20.09
C GLN A 253 -26.61 -7.95 -21.08
N PRO A 254 -25.41 -8.52 -20.87
CA PRO A 254 -24.85 -9.50 -21.80
C PRO A 254 -25.62 -10.82 -21.79
N ARG A 255 -25.34 -11.71 -22.75
CA ARG A 255 -25.86 -13.09 -22.74
C ARG A 255 -25.44 -13.84 -21.47
N SER A 256 -26.31 -14.72 -20.96
CA SER A 256 -26.14 -15.50 -19.72
C SER A 256 -24.78 -16.19 -19.54
N ALA A 257 -24.17 -16.70 -20.61
CA ALA A 257 -22.85 -17.33 -20.52
C ALA A 257 -21.75 -16.38 -19.99
N LEU A 258 -21.96 -15.07 -20.03
CA LEU A 258 -21.01 -14.06 -19.56
C LEU A 258 -21.18 -13.73 -18.06
N THR A 259 -22.03 -14.45 -17.33
CA THR A 259 -22.11 -14.40 -15.87
C THR A 259 -20.75 -14.67 -15.25
N VAL A 260 -20.39 -13.85 -14.26
CA VAL A 260 -19.18 -14.02 -13.46
C VAL A 260 -19.54 -14.33 -12.02
N TYR A 261 -18.68 -15.05 -11.31
CA TYR A 261 -18.89 -15.44 -9.93
C TYR A 261 -17.89 -14.74 -9.03
N ASN A 262 -18.35 -14.24 -7.88
CA ASN A 262 -17.45 -13.77 -6.84
C ASN A 262 -16.61 -14.93 -6.29
N THR A 263 -15.42 -14.61 -5.79
CA THR A 263 -14.47 -15.62 -5.28
C THR A 263 -13.95 -15.24 -3.91
N ASN A 264 -14.04 -16.18 -2.97
CA ASN A 264 -13.48 -16.04 -1.63
C ASN A 264 -11.97 -16.25 -1.67
N HIS A 265 -11.23 -15.46 -0.88
CA HIS A 265 -9.76 -15.40 -0.90
C HIS A 265 -9.13 -15.74 0.46
N ASP A 266 -9.55 -16.88 1.00
CA ASP A 266 -9.08 -17.44 2.27
C ASP A 266 -7.56 -17.56 2.26
N LEU A 267 -6.95 -17.21 3.40
CA LEU A 267 -5.50 -17.20 3.54
C LEU A 267 -5.09 -17.64 4.95
N THR A 268 -4.20 -18.62 5.01
CA THR A 268 -3.55 -19.05 6.25
C THR A 268 -2.03 -18.88 6.10
N SER A 269 -1.41 -18.03 6.91
CA SER A 269 0.06 -17.92 7.06
C SER A 269 0.48 -18.45 8.42
N GLN A 270 1.47 -19.34 8.43
CA GLN A 270 2.05 -19.92 9.63
C GLN A 270 3.55 -19.75 9.59
N ILE A 271 4.12 -19.24 10.68
CA ILE A 271 5.56 -19.03 10.82
C ILE A 271 5.99 -19.69 12.12
N ALA A 272 6.98 -20.57 12.04
CA ALA A 272 7.60 -21.19 13.20
C ALA A 272 9.11 -21.01 13.13
N GLY A 273 9.74 -20.73 14.27
CA GLY A 273 11.18 -20.51 14.26
C GLY A 273 11.84 -20.58 15.63
N ALA A 274 13.16 -20.57 15.59
CA ALA A 274 14.02 -20.60 16.76
C ALA A 274 15.21 -19.66 16.56
N LYS A 275 15.56 -18.97 17.63
CA LYS A 275 16.72 -18.07 17.68
C LYS A 275 17.59 -18.41 18.86
N ALA A 276 18.88 -18.56 18.61
CA ALA A 276 19.90 -18.69 19.65
C ALA A 276 20.80 -17.47 19.64
N SER A 277 21.21 -17.01 20.82
CA SER A 277 22.07 -15.85 20.99
C SER A 277 23.09 -16.07 22.09
N TYR A 278 24.37 -15.99 21.73
CA TYR A 278 25.48 -16.23 22.65
C TYR A 278 26.31 -14.95 22.88
N ARG A 279 26.53 -14.60 24.16
CA ARG A 279 27.38 -13.49 24.57
C ARG A 279 28.85 -13.89 24.55
N LEU A 280 29.65 -13.13 23.81
CA LEU A 280 31.09 -13.31 23.61
C LEU A 280 31.88 -12.17 24.30
N PRO A 281 33.23 -12.23 24.39
CA PRO A 281 34.06 -11.13 24.90
C PRO A 281 33.86 -9.81 24.12
N LEU A 282 34.45 -8.70 24.57
CA LEU A 282 34.33 -7.38 23.92
C LEU A 282 32.87 -6.90 23.77
N ARG A 283 32.03 -7.21 24.77
CA ARG A 283 30.59 -6.89 24.78
C ARG A 283 29.88 -7.32 23.49
N SER A 284 30.32 -8.44 22.89
CA SER A 284 29.77 -8.93 21.64
C SER A 284 28.69 -9.99 21.85
N LYS A 285 27.83 -10.14 20.85
CA LYS A 285 26.73 -11.10 20.81
C LYS A 285 26.61 -11.64 19.39
N LEU A 286 26.74 -12.96 19.25
CA LEU A 286 26.43 -13.68 18.03
C LEU A 286 25.03 -14.27 18.15
N SER A 287 24.21 -14.15 17.11
CA SER A 287 22.88 -14.75 17.05
C SER A 287 22.67 -15.48 15.74
N PHE A 288 22.02 -16.63 15.82
CA PHE A 288 21.54 -17.39 14.67
C PHE A 288 20.04 -17.62 14.82
N GLU A 289 19.30 -17.44 13.75
CA GLU A 289 17.85 -17.60 13.70
C GLU A 289 17.46 -18.38 12.46
N TYR A 290 16.54 -19.32 12.64
CA TYR A 290 15.89 -20.07 11.58
C TYR A 290 14.38 -19.83 11.69
N GLU A 291 13.76 -19.45 10.58
CA GLU A 291 12.34 -19.22 10.43
C GLU A 291 11.83 -20.03 9.24
N TYR A 292 10.73 -20.77 9.44
CA TYR A 292 10.01 -21.46 8.38
C TYR A 292 8.61 -20.85 8.27
N GLU A 293 8.29 -20.33 7.09
CA GLU A 293 6.97 -19.79 6.75
C GLU A 293 6.23 -20.73 5.80
N LYS A 294 4.93 -20.87 6.01
CA LYS A 294 4.02 -21.55 5.09
C LYS A 294 2.77 -20.73 4.91
N VAL A 295 2.48 -20.37 3.65
CA VAL A 295 1.27 -19.65 3.28
C VAL A 295 0.40 -20.53 2.40
N LYS A 296 -0.87 -20.68 2.76
CA LYS A 296 -1.91 -21.32 1.95
C LYS A 296 -2.92 -20.28 1.49
N ARG A 297 -3.40 -20.40 0.26
CA ARG A 297 -4.35 -19.47 -0.38
C ARG A 297 -5.43 -20.25 -1.12
N ARG A 298 -6.67 -19.78 -1.04
CA ARG A 298 -7.78 -20.26 -1.88
C ARG A 298 -7.91 -19.42 -3.15
N ASN A 299 -8.34 -20.06 -4.24
CA ASN A 299 -8.57 -19.41 -5.54
C ASN A 299 -7.36 -18.63 -6.09
N ALA A 300 -6.15 -19.05 -5.74
CA ALA A 300 -4.89 -18.46 -6.17
C ALA A 300 -4.20 -19.35 -7.21
N ALA A 301 -3.35 -18.76 -8.05
CA ALA A 301 -2.56 -19.52 -9.02
C ALA A 301 -1.55 -20.48 -8.35
N VAL A 302 -1.15 -20.19 -7.11
CA VAL A 302 -0.32 -21.04 -6.27
C VAL A 302 -1.03 -21.22 -4.93
N GLU A 303 -1.48 -22.45 -4.66
CA GLU A 303 -2.21 -22.76 -3.44
C GLU A 303 -1.30 -22.65 -2.21
N LYS A 304 -0.01 -22.98 -2.34
CA LYS A 304 0.90 -23.08 -1.21
C LYS A 304 2.32 -22.61 -1.55
N THR A 305 2.86 -21.75 -0.70
CA THR A 305 4.28 -21.35 -0.69
C THR A 305 4.91 -21.69 0.65
N GLU A 306 6.15 -22.15 0.63
CA GLU A 306 6.98 -22.45 1.81
C GLU A 306 8.27 -21.64 1.71
N GLU A 307 8.74 -21.05 2.81
CA GLU A 307 9.98 -20.28 2.81
C GLU A 307 10.84 -20.64 4.02
N ASP A 308 12.08 -21.05 3.77
CA ASP A 308 13.11 -21.26 4.77
C ASP A 308 14.01 -20.04 4.84
N ARG A 309 14.17 -19.45 6.03
CA ARG A 309 14.97 -18.25 6.25
C ARG A 309 16.00 -18.47 7.33
N TYR A 310 17.25 -18.15 7.01
CA TYR A 310 18.40 -18.25 7.89
C TYR A 310 18.98 -16.87 8.11
N THR A 311 19.14 -16.49 9.37
CA THR A 311 19.66 -15.17 9.76
C THR A 311 20.85 -15.33 10.70
N LEU A 312 21.98 -14.71 10.33
CA LEU A 312 23.15 -14.55 11.16
C LEU A 312 23.28 -13.08 11.58
N GLY A 313 23.26 -12.83 12.89
CA GLY A 313 23.44 -11.49 13.46
C GLY A 313 24.69 -11.44 14.33
N TYR A 314 25.50 -10.39 14.19
CA TYR A 314 26.64 -10.14 15.05
C TYR A 314 26.67 -8.70 15.52
N ARG A 315 26.68 -8.50 16.84
CA ARG A 315 26.85 -7.19 17.47
C ARG A 315 28.15 -7.18 18.26
N ILE A 316 28.91 -6.10 18.16
CA ILE A 316 30.14 -5.90 18.95
C ILE A 316 30.20 -4.46 19.47
N GLN A 317 30.76 -4.29 20.67
CA GLN A 317 31.11 -3.00 21.25
C GLN A 317 32.52 -3.11 21.85
N PRO A 318 33.57 -3.08 21.01
CA PRO A 318 34.95 -3.32 21.44
C PRO A 318 35.48 -2.16 22.29
N TRP A 319 34.98 -0.94 22.06
CA TRP A 319 35.25 0.27 22.84
C TRP A 319 33.94 0.85 23.36
N SER A 320 33.98 1.63 24.45
CA SER A 320 32.77 2.23 25.03
C SER A 320 32.05 3.17 24.06
N ASN A 321 32.79 3.78 23.15
CA ASN A 321 32.32 4.76 22.18
C ASN A 321 32.03 4.20 20.78
N PHE A 322 32.12 2.89 20.55
CA PHE A 322 31.88 2.33 19.22
C PHE A 322 31.06 1.05 19.30
N SER A 323 30.00 0.96 18.51
CA SER A 323 29.26 -0.29 18.33
C SER A 323 28.99 -0.56 16.86
N ALA A 324 29.05 -1.83 16.50
CA ALA A 324 28.71 -2.32 15.17
C ALA A 324 27.69 -3.44 15.28
N ARG A 325 26.73 -3.46 14.36
CA ARG A 325 25.80 -4.57 14.14
C ARG A 325 25.88 -4.98 12.68
N MET A 326 25.97 -6.27 12.45
CA MET A 326 25.97 -6.88 11.13
C MET A 326 24.85 -7.93 11.11
N HIS A 327 24.15 -8.00 9.99
CA HIS A 327 23.09 -8.95 9.73
C HIS A 327 23.30 -9.52 8.33
N LEU A 328 23.27 -10.84 8.21
CA LEU A 328 23.28 -11.55 6.94
C LEU A 328 22.12 -12.54 6.94
N GLN A 329 21.33 -12.52 5.89
CA GLN A 329 20.16 -13.37 5.73
C GLN A 329 20.17 -14.02 4.36
N TYR A 330 19.79 -15.29 4.36
CA TYR A 330 19.42 -16.06 3.17
C TYR A 330 17.99 -16.55 3.36
N ALA A 331 17.14 -16.40 2.35
CA ALA A 331 15.81 -16.98 2.35
C ALA A 331 15.50 -17.65 1.01
N ASP A 332 14.95 -18.84 1.05
CA ASP A 332 14.56 -19.62 -0.12
C ASP A 332 13.06 -19.93 -0.03
N ARG A 333 12.30 -19.39 -0.98
CA ARG A 333 10.87 -19.60 -1.10
C ARG A 333 10.59 -20.58 -2.23
N ALA A 334 9.95 -21.69 -1.89
CA ALA A 334 9.42 -22.67 -2.82
C ALA A 334 7.89 -22.54 -2.97
N ALA A 335 7.44 -22.38 -4.20
CA ALA A 335 6.05 -22.40 -4.61
C ALA A 335 5.65 -23.81 -5.07
N ASN A 336 4.43 -24.24 -4.76
CA ASN A 336 3.88 -25.46 -5.34
C ASN A 336 3.51 -25.26 -6.82
N THR A 337 2.88 -26.27 -7.43
CA THR A 337 2.50 -26.22 -8.85
C THR A 337 1.66 -24.99 -9.16
N TYR A 338 2.14 -24.19 -10.11
CA TYR A 338 1.41 -23.04 -10.63
C TYR A 338 0.23 -23.48 -11.52
N LYS A 339 -0.99 -23.17 -11.08
CA LYS A 339 -2.28 -23.44 -11.74
C LYS A 339 -2.82 -22.15 -12.37
N TRP A 340 -2.36 -21.83 -13.57
CA TRP A 340 -2.71 -20.59 -14.28
C TRP A 340 -4.22 -20.44 -14.57
N ASP A 341 -4.92 -21.57 -14.66
CA ASP A 341 -6.32 -21.70 -15.02
C ASP A 341 -7.27 -21.64 -13.82
N GLN A 342 -6.76 -21.76 -12.59
CA GLN A 342 -7.57 -21.77 -11.37
C GLN A 342 -8.50 -20.54 -11.28
N SER A 343 -7.97 -19.35 -11.57
CA SER A 343 -8.75 -18.10 -11.56
C SER A 343 -9.81 -18.07 -12.67
N TYR A 344 -9.53 -18.66 -13.83
CA TYR A 344 -10.46 -18.75 -14.94
C TYR A 344 -11.70 -19.58 -14.59
N TYR A 345 -11.49 -20.76 -14.00
CA TYR A 345 -12.59 -21.65 -13.59
C TYR A 345 -13.34 -21.14 -12.35
N ALA A 346 -12.68 -20.39 -11.47
CA ALA A 346 -13.34 -19.81 -10.30
C ALA A 346 -14.30 -18.68 -10.68
N LEU A 347 -13.91 -17.85 -11.66
CA LEU A 347 -14.61 -16.62 -12.06
C LEU A 347 -15.73 -16.85 -13.07
N LEU A 348 -15.57 -17.74 -14.06
CA LEU A 348 -16.45 -17.76 -15.23
C LEU A 348 -17.52 -18.85 -15.17
N ASP A 349 -18.64 -18.60 -15.85
CA ASP A 349 -19.72 -19.58 -15.97
C ASP A 349 -19.33 -20.83 -16.76
N THR A 350 -19.91 -21.97 -16.36
CA THR A 350 -19.70 -23.27 -17.00
C THR A 350 -20.03 -23.27 -18.50
N GLU A 351 -21.03 -22.50 -18.93
CA GLU A 351 -21.39 -22.38 -20.35
C GLU A 351 -20.24 -21.76 -21.16
N LEU A 352 -19.66 -20.65 -20.68
CA LEU A 352 -18.53 -20.00 -21.34
C LEU A 352 -17.25 -20.83 -21.26
N ILE A 353 -17.01 -21.50 -20.13
CA ILE A 353 -15.89 -22.42 -19.96
C ILE A 353 -15.95 -23.51 -21.05
N ASN A 354 -17.11 -24.16 -21.21
CA ASN A 354 -17.30 -25.23 -22.18
C ASN A 354 -17.22 -24.73 -23.63
N ALA A 355 -17.65 -23.49 -23.89
CA ALA A 355 -17.55 -22.87 -25.21
C ALA A 355 -16.11 -22.40 -25.55
N THR A 356 -15.24 -22.25 -24.54
CA THR A 356 -13.87 -21.77 -24.74
C THR A 356 -12.90 -22.94 -24.96
N PRO A 357 -12.06 -22.91 -26.02
CA PRO A 357 -11.03 -23.93 -26.22
C PRO A 357 -10.08 -24.02 -25.04
N ASP A 358 -9.66 -25.23 -24.66
CA ASP A 358 -8.72 -25.49 -23.56
C ASP A 358 -7.45 -24.61 -23.65
N THR A 359 -6.99 -24.35 -24.87
CA THR A 359 -5.81 -23.53 -25.17
C THR A 359 -5.95 -22.05 -24.82
N GLN A 360 -7.14 -21.59 -24.44
CA GLN A 360 -7.46 -20.19 -24.13
C GLN A 360 -8.08 -19.99 -22.74
N ARG A 361 -8.23 -21.06 -21.95
CA ARG A 361 -8.83 -21.04 -20.59
C ARG A 361 -7.86 -20.52 -19.53
N TYR A 362 -7.47 -19.26 -19.68
CA TYR A 362 -6.66 -18.54 -18.71
C TYR A 362 -6.99 -17.05 -18.73
N ILE A 363 -6.86 -16.40 -17.58
CA ILE A 363 -6.95 -14.93 -17.43
C ILE A 363 -5.56 -14.32 -17.59
N ASN A 364 -4.60 -14.84 -16.83
CA ASN A 364 -3.19 -14.47 -16.92
C ASN A 364 -2.41 -15.49 -17.75
N HIS A 365 -1.40 -15.01 -18.48
CA HIS A 365 -0.58 -15.87 -19.32
C HIS A 365 0.01 -17.06 -18.51
N PRO A 366 -0.03 -18.32 -18.99
CA PRO A 366 0.42 -19.49 -18.22
C PRO A 366 1.87 -19.46 -17.72
N GLN A 367 2.74 -18.73 -18.44
CA GLN A 367 4.15 -18.52 -18.07
C GLN A 367 4.37 -17.35 -17.10
N LEU A 368 3.37 -16.48 -16.89
CA LEU A 368 3.45 -15.39 -15.91
C LEU A 368 3.49 -15.97 -14.51
N LYS A 369 4.46 -15.56 -13.70
CA LYS A 369 4.54 -15.85 -12.27
C LYS A 369 4.33 -14.57 -11.49
N GLN A 370 3.28 -14.55 -10.68
CA GLN A 370 3.04 -13.44 -9.75
C GLN A 370 4.12 -13.48 -8.66
N TYR A 371 4.94 -12.44 -8.54
CA TYR A 371 6.16 -12.42 -7.72
C TYR A 371 5.93 -12.86 -6.26
N TYR A 372 4.81 -12.46 -5.65
CA TYR A 372 4.47 -12.82 -4.26
C TYR A 372 4.07 -14.29 -4.07
N MET A 373 3.91 -15.04 -5.17
CA MET A 373 3.62 -16.47 -5.22
C MET A 373 4.72 -17.29 -5.91
N ALA A 374 5.74 -16.64 -6.47
CA ALA A 374 6.81 -17.29 -7.22
C ALA A 374 7.87 -17.91 -6.30
N ASN A 375 8.70 -18.77 -6.88
CA ASN A 375 9.96 -19.15 -6.22
C ASN A 375 10.85 -17.92 -6.10
N ARG A 376 11.57 -17.80 -5.00
CA ARG A 376 12.45 -16.65 -4.77
C ARG A 376 13.61 -17.04 -3.87
N GLU A 377 14.82 -16.76 -4.33
CA GLU A 377 16.02 -16.75 -3.50
C GLU A 377 16.34 -15.30 -3.10
N ARG A 378 16.56 -15.07 -1.81
CA ARG A 378 16.87 -13.74 -1.27
C ARG A 378 18.17 -13.76 -0.51
N TRP A 379 19.04 -12.82 -0.84
CA TRP A 379 20.18 -12.44 -0.01
C TRP A 379 19.99 -11.04 0.55
N GLU A 380 20.25 -10.87 1.84
CA GLU A 380 20.16 -9.56 2.48
C GLU A 380 21.31 -9.35 3.46
N GLY A 381 22.01 -8.23 3.32
CA GLY A 381 23.07 -7.79 4.21
C GLY A 381 22.73 -6.43 4.82
N LYS A 382 22.91 -6.28 6.14
CA LYS A 382 22.80 -4.98 6.82
C LYS A 382 23.97 -4.72 7.73
N VAL A 383 24.41 -3.46 7.78
CA VAL A 383 25.47 -2.99 8.67
C VAL A 383 25.03 -1.70 9.33
N ASP A 384 25.02 -1.69 10.66
CA ASP A 384 24.86 -0.48 11.47
C ASP A 384 26.14 -0.19 12.23
N LEU A 385 26.69 1.00 12.05
CA LEU A 385 27.82 1.51 12.83
C LEU A 385 27.36 2.71 13.64
N SER A 386 27.75 2.76 14.91
CA SER A 386 27.52 3.91 15.79
C SER A 386 28.82 4.25 16.51
N TYR A 387 29.25 5.50 16.39
CA TYR A 387 30.52 6.00 16.91
C TYR A 387 30.33 7.32 17.67
N LEU A 388 30.82 7.38 18.90
CA LEU A 388 30.74 8.51 19.82
C LEU A 388 32.16 9.03 20.13
N PRO A 389 32.87 9.66 19.17
CA PRO A 389 34.29 10.02 19.36
C PRO A 389 34.55 10.80 20.67
N THR A 390 33.58 11.62 21.09
CA THR A 390 33.50 12.26 22.41
C THR A 390 32.06 12.20 22.92
N ALA A 391 31.82 12.63 24.17
CA ALA A 391 30.44 12.75 24.71
C ALA A 391 29.56 13.77 23.95
N ARG A 392 30.14 14.61 23.10
CA ARG A 392 29.43 15.63 22.32
C ARG A 392 29.07 15.18 20.90
N TRP A 393 29.66 14.11 20.40
CA TRP A 393 29.47 13.64 19.01
C TRP A 393 28.71 12.33 18.99
N ASN A 394 27.79 12.18 18.05
CA ASN A 394 27.12 10.92 17.73
C ASN A 394 27.09 10.74 16.21
N LEU A 395 27.81 9.75 15.70
CA LEU A 395 27.90 9.42 14.28
C LEU A 395 27.27 8.06 14.03
N ASN A 396 26.37 7.95 13.07
CA ASN A 396 25.72 6.70 12.71
C ASN A 396 25.81 6.48 11.19
N LEU A 397 26.08 5.24 10.79
CA LEU A 397 26.05 4.78 9.41
C LEU A 397 25.18 3.52 9.34
N ASN A 398 24.14 3.54 8.52
CA ASN A 398 23.32 2.38 8.20
C ASN A 398 23.50 2.04 6.72
N MET A 399 23.69 0.76 6.42
CA MET A 399 23.81 0.24 5.07
C MET A 399 22.97 -1.03 4.94
N LEU A 400 22.25 -1.16 3.83
CA LEU A 400 21.48 -2.35 3.46
C LEU A 400 21.71 -2.65 1.98
N TYR A 401 21.86 -3.94 1.68
CA TYR A 401 21.79 -4.47 0.33
C TYR A 401 20.88 -5.70 0.36
N ARG A 402 19.89 -5.75 -0.53
CA ARG A 402 19.00 -6.89 -0.71
C ARG A 402 18.93 -7.23 -2.19
N ASP A 403 18.95 -8.52 -2.48
CA ASP A 403 18.84 -9.08 -3.81
C ASP A 403 17.79 -10.20 -3.78
N ASP A 404 16.77 -10.08 -4.62
CA ASP A 404 15.66 -11.01 -4.78
C ASP A 404 15.68 -11.59 -6.21
N ASP A 405 16.11 -12.83 -6.36
CA ASP A 405 16.13 -13.56 -7.64
C ASP A 405 14.89 -14.48 -7.73
N TYR A 406 14.14 -14.34 -8.83
CA TYR A 406 12.98 -15.16 -9.16
C TYR A 406 13.30 -16.13 -10.31
N ASP A 407 14.32 -16.96 -10.10
CA ASP A 407 14.92 -17.90 -11.06
C ASP A 407 13.93 -18.77 -11.89
N GLN A 408 12.77 -19.12 -11.32
CA GLN A 408 11.73 -19.90 -12.00
C GLN A 408 10.64 -19.06 -12.71
N SER A 409 10.78 -17.74 -12.74
CA SER A 409 9.87 -16.81 -13.41
C SER A 409 10.38 -16.48 -14.80
N LYS A 410 9.64 -16.90 -15.83
CA LYS A 410 9.96 -16.56 -17.24
C LYS A 410 9.31 -15.26 -17.70
N LEU A 411 8.13 -14.95 -17.15
CA LEU A 411 7.39 -13.72 -17.35
C LEU A 411 6.94 -13.23 -15.95
N GLY A 412 6.90 -11.93 -15.76
CA GLY A 412 6.75 -11.27 -14.45
C GLY A 412 8.09 -10.72 -13.96
N LEU A 413 8.13 -10.31 -12.68
CA LEU A 413 9.35 -9.88 -12.01
C LEU A 413 10.37 -11.03 -11.99
N THR A 414 11.57 -10.78 -12.51
CA THR A 414 12.68 -11.75 -12.59
C THR A 414 13.73 -11.47 -11.54
N GLU A 415 13.99 -10.19 -11.24
CA GLU A 415 14.99 -9.77 -10.25
C GLU A 415 14.54 -8.47 -9.57
N SER A 416 14.92 -8.27 -8.31
CA SER A 416 14.76 -6.99 -7.62
C SER A 416 15.89 -6.75 -6.65
N LYS A 417 16.54 -5.60 -6.78
CA LYS A 417 17.64 -5.17 -5.90
C LYS A 417 17.26 -3.92 -5.14
N TRP A 418 17.71 -3.84 -3.89
CA TRP A 418 17.56 -2.65 -3.06
C TRP A 418 18.88 -2.36 -2.34
N GLY A 419 19.45 -1.20 -2.62
CA GLY A 419 20.55 -0.61 -1.86
C GLY A 419 20.09 0.60 -1.05
N HIS A 420 20.55 0.69 0.20
CA HIS A 420 20.33 1.86 1.06
C HIS A 420 21.61 2.18 1.81
N VAL A 421 21.97 3.46 1.84
CA VAL A 421 23.05 3.99 2.69
C VAL A 421 22.59 5.27 3.33
N ASN A 422 22.66 5.36 4.67
CA ASN A 422 22.32 6.57 5.40
C ASN A 422 23.38 6.88 6.46
N PHE A 423 23.87 8.12 6.44
CA PHE A 423 24.82 8.65 7.40
C PHE A 423 24.17 9.79 8.19
N SER A 424 24.39 9.83 9.51
CA SER A 424 23.99 10.95 10.35
C SER A 424 25.08 11.32 11.35
N ALA A 425 25.17 12.60 11.64
CA ALA A 425 26.09 13.16 12.61
C ALA A 425 25.38 14.20 13.47
N SER A 426 25.40 14.02 14.79
CA SER A 426 24.90 14.99 15.76
C SER A 426 26.05 15.51 16.61
N TYR A 427 26.04 16.80 16.90
CA TYR A 427 27.04 17.49 17.72
C TYR A 427 26.38 18.42 18.74
N VAL A 428 26.70 18.20 20.02
CA VAL A 428 26.34 19.08 21.13
C VAL A 428 27.53 20.00 21.40
N ALA A 429 27.52 21.19 20.81
CA ALA A 429 28.62 22.15 20.93
C ALA A 429 28.73 22.73 22.35
N SER A 430 27.59 23.01 22.97
CA SER A 430 27.46 23.51 24.34
C SER A 430 26.10 23.13 24.93
N ASP A 431 25.83 23.48 26.20
CA ASP A 431 24.52 23.29 26.83
C ASP A 431 23.39 24.12 26.16
N THR A 432 23.77 25.09 25.34
CA THR A 432 22.85 26.00 24.63
C THR A 432 22.81 25.76 23.12
N LEU A 433 23.67 24.89 22.58
CA LEU A 433 23.83 24.74 21.13
C LEU A 433 24.07 23.28 20.76
N SER A 434 23.15 22.73 19.99
CA SER A 434 23.29 21.42 19.36
C SER A 434 22.81 21.46 17.91
N GLY A 435 23.36 20.59 17.08
CA GLY A 435 22.87 20.41 15.72
C GLY A 435 23.13 19.01 15.21
N SER A 436 22.49 18.68 14.11
CA SER A 436 22.70 17.42 13.41
C SER A 436 22.60 17.59 11.91
N VAL A 437 23.27 16.70 11.18
CA VAL A 437 23.17 16.56 9.74
C VAL A 437 22.93 15.10 9.39
N TYR A 438 22.22 14.85 8.30
CA TYR A 438 22.07 13.52 7.73
C TYR A 438 22.08 13.54 6.20
N ALA A 439 22.49 12.42 5.62
CA ALA A 439 22.52 12.19 4.19
C ALA A 439 22.20 10.72 3.90
N GLY A 440 21.23 10.49 3.02
CA GLY A 440 20.79 9.17 2.60
C GLY A 440 20.80 9.03 1.08
N TYR A 441 21.08 7.82 0.60
CA TYR A 441 20.95 7.43 -0.80
C TYR A 441 20.31 6.04 -0.88
N ASP A 442 19.22 5.96 -1.64
CA ASP A 442 18.48 4.74 -1.92
C ASP A 442 18.51 4.46 -3.41
N VAL A 443 18.67 3.19 -3.76
CA VAL A 443 18.51 2.68 -5.12
C VAL A 443 17.66 1.41 -5.09
N TYR A 444 16.65 1.38 -5.94
CA TYR A 444 15.83 0.22 -6.21
C TYR A 444 15.92 -0.10 -7.70
N GLU A 445 16.25 -1.35 -8.01
CA GLU A 445 16.28 -1.86 -9.39
C GLU A 445 15.29 -3.02 -9.47
N GLY A 446 14.52 -3.09 -10.57
CA GLY A 446 13.54 -4.13 -10.80
C GLY A 446 13.48 -4.53 -12.26
N ASP A 447 13.72 -5.81 -12.51
CA ASP A 447 13.77 -6.37 -13.86
C ASP A 447 12.53 -7.23 -14.09
N GLN A 448 11.84 -6.99 -15.20
CA GLN A 448 10.61 -7.70 -15.54
C GLN A 448 10.60 -8.09 -17.01
N THR A 449 10.36 -9.37 -17.29
CA THR A 449 10.02 -9.84 -18.64
C THR A 449 8.51 -9.96 -18.82
N SER A 450 7.99 -9.47 -19.94
CA SER A 450 6.58 -9.56 -20.31
C SER A 450 6.41 -10.08 -21.74
N ARG A 451 5.17 -10.40 -22.13
CA ARG A 451 4.83 -10.84 -23.48
C ARG A 451 3.59 -10.12 -23.98
N ALA A 452 3.67 -9.55 -25.18
CA ALA A 452 2.52 -8.95 -25.86
C ALA A 452 1.78 -10.01 -26.68
N PHE A 453 0.45 -10.03 -26.59
CA PHE A 453 -0.38 -10.87 -27.45
C PHE A 453 -1.80 -10.31 -27.53
N ARG A 454 -2.51 -10.67 -28.60
CA ARG A 454 -3.92 -10.33 -28.79
C ARG A 454 -4.82 -11.49 -28.41
N GLY A 455 -6.12 -11.21 -28.23
CA GLY A 455 -7.14 -12.24 -28.05
C GLY A 455 -7.37 -13.10 -29.30
N GLY A 456 -8.28 -14.05 -29.22
CA GLY A 456 -8.66 -14.92 -30.35
C GLY A 456 -7.58 -15.95 -30.67
N GLN A 457 -7.25 -16.14 -31.95
CA GLN A 457 -6.28 -17.16 -32.39
C GLN A 457 -4.88 -16.94 -31.79
N GLU A 458 -4.49 -15.67 -31.58
CA GLU A 458 -3.19 -15.27 -31.02
C GLU A 458 -3.04 -15.59 -29.52
N LYS A 459 -4.15 -15.90 -28.82
CA LYS A 459 -4.17 -16.22 -27.39
C LYS A 459 -3.67 -17.63 -27.08
N ASN A 460 -3.52 -18.53 -28.04
CA ASN A 460 -3.02 -19.87 -27.72
C ASN A 460 -1.58 -19.80 -27.19
N ALA A 461 -1.38 -20.15 -25.92
CA ALA A 461 -0.09 -20.10 -25.20
C ALA A 461 0.65 -21.45 -25.13
N PHE A 462 0.11 -22.48 -25.78
CA PHE A 462 0.59 -23.86 -25.69
C PHE A 462 1.09 -24.42 -27.02
N ASP A 463 1.12 -23.60 -28.07
CA ASP A 463 1.63 -24.05 -29.36
C ASP A 463 3.16 -24.14 -29.35
N ILE A 464 3.70 -25.14 -30.02
CA ILE A 464 5.15 -25.39 -30.07
C ILE A 464 5.69 -25.51 -31.49
N TYR A 465 4.80 -25.48 -32.49
CA TYR A 465 5.17 -25.61 -33.90
C TYR A 465 4.95 -24.28 -34.64
N PRO A 466 5.97 -23.73 -35.31
CA PRO A 466 5.81 -22.49 -36.07
C PRO A 466 4.82 -22.60 -37.25
N PRO A 467 4.12 -21.51 -37.62
CA PRO A 467 4.17 -20.19 -36.98
C PRO A 467 3.46 -20.19 -35.62
N LEU A 468 4.15 -19.67 -34.60
CA LEU A 468 3.62 -19.62 -33.24
C LEU A 468 2.62 -18.47 -33.12
N PRO A 469 1.44 -18.68 -32.49
CA PRO A 469 0.59 -17.60 -32.03
C PRO A 469 1.34 -16.68 -31.07
N GLN A 470 0.98 -15.39 -31.02
CA GLN A 470 1.70 -14.39 -30.22
C GLN A 470 1.90 -14.80 -28.75
N ALA A 471 0.90 -15.40 -28.10
CA ALA A 471 1.03 -15.85 -26.71
C ALA A 471 2.06 -16.99 -26.55
N SER A 472 2.26 -17.83 -27.57
CA SER A 472 3.28 -18.88 -27.53
C SER A 472 4.67 -18.42 -28.01
N ASP A 473 4.75 -17.26 -28.67
CA ASP A 473 5.95 -16.80 -29.37
C ASP A 473 6.87 -15.94 -28.47
N PRO A 474 8.10 -16.39 -28.14
CA PRO A 474 9.06 -15.60 -27.38
C PRO A 474 9.53 -14.34 -28.11
N GLN A 475 9.37 -14.22 -29.43
CA GLN A 475 9.66 -12.98 -30.16
C GLN A 475 8.70 -11.84 -29.83
N GLN A 476 7.60 -12.13 -29.11
CA GLN A 476 6.70 -11.13 -28.55
C GLN A 476 7.09 -10.70 -27.13
N ASN A 477 8.20 -11.20 -26.60
CA ASN A 477 8.68 -10.76 -25.30
C ASN A 477 9.28 -9.36 -25.38
N TRP A 478 9.10 -8.62 -24.30
CA TRP A 478 9.77 -7.36 -24.02
C TRP A 478 10.17 -7.34 -22.55
N ASP A 479 11.23 -6.61 -22.22
CA ASP A 479 11.74 -6.48 -20.87
C ASP A 479 11.64 -5.01 -20.42
N ILE A 480 11.41 -4.78 -19.13
CA ILE A 480 11.59 -3.49 -18.47
C ILE A 480 12.68 -3.65 -17.41
N ASP A 481 13.64 -2.73 -17.46
CA ASP A 481 14.61 -2.49 -16.40
C ASP A 481 14.24 -1.15 -15.75
N ALA A 482 13.68 -1.19 -14.53
CA ALA A 482 13.24 -0.01 -13.81
C ALA A 482 14.25 0.35 -12.71
N THR A 483 14.68 1.62 -12.66
CA THR A 483 15.59 2.13 -11.63
C THR A 483 14.97 3.33 -10.93
N ASP A 484 14.77 3.22 -9.61
CA ASP A 484 14.34 4.32 -8.75
C ASP A 484 15.49 4.71 -7.82
N THR A 485 15.84 6.00 -7.83
CA THR A 485 16.86 6.56 -6.94
C THR A 485 16.27 7.66 -6.07
N SER A 486 16.76 7.77 -4.83
CA SER A 486 16.38 8.84 -3.91
C SER A 486 17.60 9.31 -3.13
N MET A 487 17.83 10.62 -3.13
CA MET A 487 18.82 11.29 -2.30
C MET A 487 18.10 12.16 -1.28
N THR A 488 18.45 11.97 -0.01
CA THR A 488 17.94 12.80 1.09
C THR A 488 19.10 13.50 1.78
N LEU A 489 18.94 14.78 2.08
CA LEU A 489 19.90 15.56 2.87
C LEU A 489 19.11 16.37 3.89
N GLY A 490 19.65 16.53 5.09
CA GLY A 490 19.03 17.43 6.06
C GLY A 490 19.96 17.90 7.15
N ALA A 491 19.56 18.98 7.78
CA ALA A 491 20.26 19.61 8.87
C ALA A 491 19.25 20.18 9.88
N ASN A 492 19.56 20.02 11.17
CA ASN A 492 18.83 20.62 12.27
C ASN A 492 19.81 21.40 13.17
N LEU A 493 19.36 22.52 13.70
CA LEU A 493 20.06 23.33 14.68
C LEU A 493 19.10 23.78 15.78
N GLN A 494 19.46 23.49 17.03
CA GLN A 494 18.78 23.99 18.22
C GLN A 494 19.74 24.91 18.96
N TRP A 495 19.32 26.16 19.19
CA TRP A 495 20.17 27.18 19.79
C TRP A 495 19.39 28.05 20.78
N GLN A 496 19.74 27.94 22.06
CA GLN A 496 19.35 28.91 23.08
C GLN A 496 20.31 30.11 23.00
N ILE A 497 19.96 31.12 22.20
CA ILE A 497 20.78 32.30 21.95
C ILE A 497 20.96 33.13 23.23
N ALA A 498 19.90 33.23 24.02
CA ALA A 498 19.87 33.89 25.32
C ALA A 498 18.96 33.09 26.28
N PRO A 499 19.02 33.31 27.61
CA PRO A 499 18.17 32.59 28.56
C PRO A 499 16.67 32.69 28.27
N ASP A 500 16.26 33.78 27.63
CA ASP A 500 14.89 34.09 27.23
C ASP A 500 14.61 33.86 25.74
N LEU A 501 15.58 33.45 24.93
CA LEU A 501 15.43 33.31 23.48
C LEU A 501 15.95 31.97 22.95
N GLU A 502 15.05 31.20 22.39
CA GLU A 502 15.31 29.91 21.76
C GLU A 502 15.08 30.00 20.24
N LEU A 503 15.95 29.37 19.47
CA LEU A 503 15.87 29.28 18.02
C LEU A 503 16.03 27.82 17.58
N ASN A 504 15.13 27.35 16.73
CA ASN A 504 15.21 26.07 16.04
C ASN A 504 15.22 26.31 14.54
N LEU A 505 16.16 25.70 13.83
CA LEU A 505 16.26 25.74 12.38
C LEU A 505 16.34 24.32 11.84
N ASP A 506 15.53 24.03 10.84
CA ASP A 506 15.44 22.73 10.20
C ASP A 506 15.48 22.91 8.68
N TYR A 507 16.25 22.08 8.00
CA TYR A 507 16.31 22.02 6.55
C TYR A 507 16.28 20.57 6.10
N SER A 508 15.43 20.26 5.14
CA SER A 508 15.40 18.97 4.45
C SER A 508 15.38 19.17 2.93
N TYR A 509 16.05 18.27 2.25
CA TYR A 509 16.10 18.19 0.80
C TYR A 509 15.88 16.74 0.37
N VAL A 510 15.02 16.56 -0.63
CA VAL A 510 14.75 15.27 -1.25
C VAL A 510 14.82 15.44 -2.76
N ASP A 511 15.56 14.57 -3.43
CA ASP A 511 15.61 14.45 -4.88
C ASP A 511 15.38 12.99 -5.24
N THR A 512 14.33 12.72 -6.01
CA THR A 512 14.02 11.37 -6.49
C THR A 512 14.00 11.35 -8.00
N LYS A 513 14.42 10.22 -8.57
CA LYS A 513 14.39 9.98 -10.01
C LYS A 513 13.99 8.55 -10.30
N GLY A 514 12.96 8.37 -11.13
CA GLY A 514 12.54 7.09 -11.68
C GLY A 514 12.85 7.00 -13.17
N GLU A 515 13.48 5.90 -13.57
CA GLU A 515 13.88 5.57 -14.94
C GLU A 515 13.27 4.22 -15.33
N GLN A 516 12.84 4.07 -16.59
CA GLN A 516 12.26 2.84 -17.11
C GLN A 516 12.76 2.59 -18.54
N ASP A 517 13.68 1.64 -18.65
CA ASP A 517 14.28 1.24 -19.91
C ASP A 517 13.55 0.02 -20.47
N TYR A 518 13.16 0.07 -21.74
CA TYR A 518 12.40 -0.98 -22.40
C TYR A 518 13.25 -1.65 -23.48
N SER A 519 13.30 -2.97 -23.47
CA SER A 519 13.96 -3.75 -24.52
C SER A 519 13.04 -4.79 -25.14
N THR A 520 13.33 -5.17 -26.39
CA THR A 520 12.52 -6.13 -27.17
C THR A 520 13.43 -7.17 -27.84
N ARG A 521 12.85 -8.26 -28.33
CA ARG A 521 13.62 -9.30 -29.02
C ARG A 521 14.00 -8.88 -30.45
N PRO A 522 15.25 -9.09 -30.90
CA PRO A 522 15.66 -8.80 -32.28
C PRO A 522 14.82 -9.57 -33.30
N GLY A 523 14.17 -8.85 -34.22
CA GLY A 523 13.29 -9.45 -35.23
C GLY A 523 11.87 -9.76 -34.76
N GLY A 524 11.52 -9.39 -33.51
CA GLY A 524 10.16 -9.44 -33.00
C GLY A 524 9.26 -8.34 -33.57
N SER A 525 7.94 -8.49 -33.41
CA SER A 525 6.94 -7.49 -33.85
C SER A 525 6.54 -6.48 -32.79
N VAL A 526 7.02 -6.64 -31.55
CA VAL A 526 6.79 -5.69 -30.46
C VAL A 526 7.74 -4.52 -30.62
N VAL A 527 7.20 -3.31 -30.51
CA VAL A 527 7.97 -2.07 -30.46
C VAL A 527 7.83 -1.51 -29.06
N ALA A 528 8.96 -1.17 -28.45
CA ALA A 528 9.00 -0.48 -27.17
C ALA A 528 10.04 0.64 -27.24
N SER A 529 9.85 1.66 -26.43
CA SER A 529 10.75 2.80 -26.27
C SER A 529 10.74 3.22 -24.83
N ASP A 530 11.89 3.66 -24.34
CA ASP A 530 12.05 4.15 -22.97
C ASP A 530 11.07 5.31 -22.70
N LEU A 531 10.51 5.31 -21.50
CA LEU A 531 9.66 6.41 -21.05
C LEU A 531 10.56 7.51 -20.49
N PRO A 532 10.18 8.81 -20.60
CA PRO A 532 10.97 9.87 -19.99
C PRO A 532 11.09 9.70 -18.48
N ASP A 533 12.21 10.12 -17.93
CA ASP A 533 12.46 10.13 -16.49
C ASP A 533 11.38 10.94 -15.74
N VAL A 534 11.01 10.47 -14.54
CA VAL A 534 10.18 11.21 -13.60
C VAL A 534 11.06 11.70 -12.46
N ASP A 535 11.18 13.01 -12.31
CA ASP A 535 11.98 13.64 -11.25
C ASP A 535 11.12 14.45 -10.28
N THR A 536 11.46 14.39 -8.99
CA THR A 536 10.82 15.21 -7.95
C THR A 536 11.87 15.79 -7.03
N ARG A 537 11.72 17.08 -6.72
CA ARG A 537 12.59 17.86 -5.84
C ARG A 537 11.76 18.56 -4.78
N LEU A 538 12.21 18.41 -3.54
CA LEU A 538 11.63 19.07 -2.39
C LEU A 538 12.72 19.78 -1.60
N HIS A 539 12.50 21.07 -1.32
CA HIS A 539 13.19 21.81 -0.27
C HIS A 539 12.17 22.18 0.80
N GLN A 540 12.48 21.89 2.05
CA GLN A 540 11.70 22.36 3.19
C GLN A 540 12.67 23.01 4.18
N PHE A 541 12.35 24.24 4.58
CA PHE A 541 13.08 24.98 5.58
C PHE A 541 12.09 25.49 6.63
N GLU A 542 12.37 25.21 7.90
CA GLU A 542 11.58 25.67 9.01
C GLU A 542 12.48 26.43 9.98
N ALA A 543 11.97 27.56 10.47
CA ALA A 543 12.62 28.36 11.48
C ALA A 543 11.59 28.75 12.54
N SER A 544 11.86 28.42 13.80
CA SER A 544 11.01 28.77 14.93
C SER A 544 11.83 29.50 15.98
N GLY A 545 11.34 30.66 16.42
CA GLY A 545 11.94 31.46 17.47
C GLY A 545 10.96 31.67 18.62
N VAL A 546 11.33 31.27 19.84
CA VAL A 546 10.52 31.47 21.05
C VAL A 546 11.20 32.48 21.95
N TRP A 547 10.51 33.59 22.23
CA TRP A 547 10.95 34.61 23.18
C TRP A 547 10.10 34.56 24.46
N HIS A 548 10.74 34.19 25.57
CA HIS A 548 10.17 34.19 26.91
C HIS A 548 10.16 35.59 27.50
N MET A 549 9.16 36.39 27.13
CA MET A 549 9.00 37.76 27.64
C MET A 549 8.86 37.81 29.17
N ARG A 550 8.19 36.80 29.76
CA ARG A 550 8.00 36.60 31.21
C ARG A 550 7.87 35.11 31.51
N ASP A 551 7.94 34.75 32.79
CA ASP A 551 7.81 33.35 33.26
C ASP A 551 6.53 32.64 32.79
N ASN A 552 5.44 33.39 32.59
CA ASN A 552 4.14 32.89 32.17
C ASN A 552 3.73 33.31 30.75
N LEU A 553 4.58 34.03 30.02
CA LEU A 553 4.26 34.59 28.71
C LEU A 553 5.42 34.42 27.74
N SER A 554 5.19 33.64 26.68
CA SER A 554 6.11 33.51 25.56
C SER A 554 5.46 33.98 24.27
N VAL A 555 6.27 34.51 23.35
CA VAL A 555 5.88 34.78 21.97
C VAL A 555 6.69 33.85 21.08
N GLN A 556 6.02 33.15 20.18
CA GLN A 556 6.63 32.29 19.19
C GLN A 556 6.41 32.88 17.80
N LEU A 557 7.47 32.90 17.01
CA LEU A 557 7.44 33.27 15.59
C LEU A 557 7.92 32.06 14.79
N ASP A 558 7.10 31.63 13.85
CA ASP A 558 7.38 30.51 12.96
C ASP A 558 7.48 31.00 11.52
N TYR A 559 8.47 30.52 10.80
CA TYR A 559 8.63 30.71 9.37
C TYR A 559 8.85 29.36 8.72
N GLN A 560 8.13 29.08 7.65
CA GLN A 560 8.33 27.90 6.83
C GLN A 560 8.47 28.31 5.37
N PHE A 561 9.42 27.68 4.69
CA PHE A 561 9.59 27.74 3.26
C PHE A 561 9.51 26.33 2.69
N TYR A 562 8.70 26.16 1.67
CA TYR A 562 8.47 24.89 1.00
C TYR A 562 8.58 25.12 -0.51
N SER A 563 9.52 24.44 -1.16
CA SER A 563 9.64 24.43 -2.61
C SER A 563 9.49 23.01 -3.11
N TYR A 564 8.44 22.76 -3.87
CA TYR A 564 8.15 21.44 -4.42
C TYR A 564 8.01 21.52 -5.92
N LYS A 565 8.82 20.73 -6.61
CA LYS A 565 8.83 20.65 -8.05
C LYS A 565 8.85 19.20 -8.48
N THR A 566 7.99 18.87 -9.43
CA THR A 566 8.04 17.58 -10.12
C THR A 566 8.06 17.80 -11.63
N ASN A 567 8.59 16.83 -12.36
CA ASN A 567 8.54 16.78 -13.81
C ASN A 567 8.16 15.36 -14.19
N ASP A 568 6.87 15.09 -14.15
CA ASP A 568 6.24 13.87 -14.62
C ASP A 568 5.78 14.07 -16.07
N TRP A 569 6.20 13.19 -16.97
CA TRP A 569 5.76 13.19 -18.36
C TRP A 569 4.27 12.89 -18.51
N ALA A 570 3.66 12.20 -17.54
CA ALA A 570 2.23 11.87 -17.53
C ALA A 570 1.33 13.11 -17.35
N TRP A 571 1.87 14.21 -16.79
CA TRP A 571 1.14 15.48 -16.61
C TRP A 571 1.66 16.59 -17.52
N LYS A 572 2.91 16.48 -17.99
CA LYS A 572 3.55 17.50 -18.81
C LYS A 572 2.83 17.70 -20.15
N SER A 573 2.23 18.88 -20.30
CA SER A 573 1.47 19.25 -21.50
C SER A 573 0.24 18.36 -21.75
N VAL A 574 -0.32 17.74 -20.69
CA VAL A 574 -1.54 16.94 -20.77
C VAL A 574 -2.72 17.79 -20.32
N GLN A 575 -3.39 18.42 -21.28
CA GLN A 575 -4.65 19.14 -21.07
C GLN A 575 -5.83 18.16 -20.96
N ALA A 576 -7.01 18.68 -20.61
CA ALA A 576 -8.23 17.89 -20.43
C ALA A 576 -8.57 16.98 -21.63
N ASP A 577 -8.23 17.41 -22.85
CA ASP A 577 -8.53 16.73 -24.12
C ASP A 577 -7.31 16.11 -24.82
N THR A 578 -6.14 16.09 -24.18
CA THR A 578 -4.90 15.61 -24.84
C THR A 578 -4.95 14.11 -25.16
N ILE A 579 -5.63 13.32 -24.32
CA ILE A 579 -5.81 11.88 -24.55
C ILE A 579 -7.18 11.66 -25.17
N GLY A 580 -7.22 11.17 -26.42
CA GLY A 580 -8.46 11.15 -27.21
C GLY A 580 -9.66 10.43 -26.60
N LYS A 581 -9.44 9.39 -25.77
CA LYS A 581 -10.51 8.59 -25.11
C LYS A 581 -10.55 8.75 -23.60
N VAL A 582 -9.87 9.77 -23.06
CA VAL A 582 -9.82 10.05 -21.63
C VAL A 582 -9.96 11.55 -21.40
N LEU A 583 -11.07 11.98 -20.80
CA LEU A 583 -11.19 13.32 -20.25
C LEU A 583 -10.32 13.39 -18.98
N THR A 584 -9.21 14.11 -19.05
CA THR A 584 -8.32 14.31 -17.89
C THR A 584 -8.71 15.55 -17.10
N PHE A 585 -8.12 15.75 -15.91
CA PHE A 585 -8.29 17.03 -15.18
C PHE A 585 -7.52 18.20 -15.80
N GLY A 586 -6.63 17.95 -16.78
CA GLY A 586 -5.71 18.96 -17.28
C GLY A 586 -4.75 19.49 -16.21
N GLN A 587 -4.33 18.62 -15.27
CA GLN A 587 -3.43 19.01 -14.19
C GLN A 587 -2.00 19.20 -14.71
N ASP A 588 -1.36 20.27 -14.26
CA ASP A 588 0.04 20.54 -14.55
C ASP A 588 0.95 19.94 -13.47
N ASN A 589 2.23 19.79 -13.82
CA ASN A 589 3.26 19.43 -12.85
C ASN A 589 3.35 20.47 -11.72
N PRO A 590 3.21 20.05 -10.45
CA PRO A 590 3.49 20.90 -9.30
C PRO A 590 4.85 21.59 -9.41
N ASN A 591 4.83 22.90 -9.20
CA ASN A 591 6.00 23.78 -9.16
C ASN A 591 5.65 24.97 -8.27
N GLU A 592 5.76 24.74 -6.97
CA GLU A 592 5.23 25.63 -5.94
C GLU A 592 6.36 26.10 -5.01
N ASP A 593 6.34 27.40 -4.71
CA ASP A 593 7.16 28.02 -3.68
C ASP A 593 6.22 28.68 -2.67
N ILE A 594 6.15 28.11 -1.46
CA ILE A 594 5.24 28.54 -0.40
C ILE A 594 6.05 29.13 0.75
N HIS A 595 5.63 30.31 1.19
CA HIS A 595 6.15 30.96 2.39
C HIS A 595 5.03 31.09 3.42
N TYR A 596 5.25 30.54 4.61
CA TYR A 596 4.34 30.67 5.73
C TYR A 596 5.01 31.44 6.86
N VAL A 597 4.26 32.36 7.48
CA VAL A 597 4.67 33.09 8.68
C VAL A 597 3.56 32.97 9.71
N GLY A 598 3.87 32.39 10.86
CA GLY A 598 2.97 32.25 11.99
C GLY A 598 3.47 33.03 13.20
N ALA A 599 2.57 33.61 13.97
CA ALA A 599 2.90 34.22 15.26
C ALA A 599 1.91 33.73 16.32
N SER A 600 2.44 33.24 17.43
CA SER A 600 1.67 32.66 18.52
C SER A 600 2.04 33.30 19.85
N VAL A 601 1.03 33.48 20.73
CA VAL A 601 1.24 33.94 22.11
C VAL A 601 0.89 32.79 23.04
N ILE A 602 1.86 32.34 23.81
CA ILE A 602 1.73 31.20 24.73
C ILE A 602 1.66 31.75 26.15
N TYR A 603 0.48 31.62 26.77
CA TYR A 603 0.28 32.00 28.16
C TYR A 603 0.10 30.75 29.04
N ARG A 604 0.95 30.61 30.06
CA ARG A 604 0.91 29.48 31.00
C ARG A 604 0.17 29.91 32.26
N TRP A 605 -1.02 29.38 32.48
CA TRP A 605 -1.77 29.54 33.73
C TRP A 605 -1.10 28.65 34.79
N GLN A 606 -0.68 29.25 35.91
CA GLN A 606 -0.17 28.53 37.08
C GLN A 606 -1.32 28.13 38.01
#